data_AF-A0A7C4S5R1-F1
#
_entry.id   AF-A0A7C4S5R1-F1
#
_cell.length_a   1.000
_cell.length_b   1.000
_cell.length_c   1.000
_cell.angle_alpha   90.00
_cell.angle_beta   90.00
_cell.angle_gamma   90.00
#
_symmetry.space_group_name_H-M   'P 1'
#
loop_
_entity.id
_entity.type
_entity.pdbx_description
1 polymer ?
#
loop_
_entity_poly.entity_id
_entity_poly.type
_entity_poly.pdbx_seq_one_letter_code
_entity_poly.pdbx_strand_id
1 'polypeptide(L)'
;MRMERLKILKAFLEALRRSTGFNFNVNRFDHRLKLQKLVYIAKSLGVPKLEYDFNLYLRGPYSPELADDYYNLGEGAEISED
;
A
#
# COMPACT_ATOMS: atom_id res chain seq x y z
N MET A 1 12.90 10.03 -3.40
CA MET A 1 12.72 8.87 -2.51
C MET A 1 11.25 8.57 -2.27
N ARG A 2 10.48 9.42 -1.56
CA ARG A 2 9.03 9.22 -1.33
C ARG A 2 8.18 9.14 -2.62
N MET A 3 8.39 10.03 -3.58
CA MET A 3 7.65 10.02 -4.86
C MET A 3 7.80 8.70 -5.64
N GLU A 4 9.00 8.11 -5.64
CA GLU A 4 9.24 6.83 -6.32
C GLU A 4 8.47 5.71 -5.61
N ARG A 5 8.54 5.67 -4.28
CA ARG A 5 7.80 4.71 -3.46
C ARG A 5 6.28 4.81 -3.63
N LEU A 6 5.74 6.03 -3.72
CA LEU A 6 4.32 6.25 -4.04
C LEU A 6 3.94 5.72 -5.44
N LYS A 7 4.79 5.93 -6.45
CA LYS A 7 4.57 5.37 -7.80
C LYS A 7 4.53 3.85 -7.76
N ILE A 8 5.46 3.22 -7.05
CA ILE A 8 5.53 1.76 -6.90
C ILE A 8 4.32 1.25 -6.13
N LEU A 9 3.90 1.93 -5.05
CA LEU A 9 2.72 1.57 -4.29
C LEU A 9 1.45 1.66 -5.16
N LYS A 10 1.29 2.73 -5.96
CA LYS A 10 0.20 2.83 -6.95
C LYS A 10 0.23 1.67 -7.96
N ALA A 11 1.39 1.35 -8.51
CA ALA A 11 1.55 0.24 -9.45
C ALA A 11 1.23 -1.11 -8.79
N PHE A 12 1.63 -1.31 -7.53
CA PHE A 12 1.32 -2.52 -6.76
C PHE A 12 -0.19 -2.64 -6.49
N LEU A 13 -0.86 -1.55 -6.13
CA LEU A 13 -2.32 -1.53 -5.96
C LEU A 13 -3.07 -1.86 -7.25
N GLU A 14 -2.63 -1.32 -8.38
CA GLU A 14 -3.22 -1.64 -9.69
C GLU A 14 -2.96 -3.11 -10.07
N ALA A 15 -1.77 -3.65 -9.79
CA ALA A 15 -1.48 -5.07 -9.99
C ALA A 15 -2.36 -5.97 -9.14
N LEU A 16 -2.58 -5.63 -7.86
CA LEU A 16 -3.49 -6.35 -6.96
C LEU A 16 -4.93 -6.30 -7.46
N ARG A 17 -5.41 -5.13 -7.90
CA ARG A 17 -6.74 -4.96 -8.48
C ARG A 17 -6.94 -5.86 -9.69
N ARG A 18 -5.99 -5.86 -10.64
CA ARG A 18 -6.06 -6.69 -11.86
C ARG A 18 -5.97 -8.19 -11.59
N SER A 19 -5.13 -8.61 -10.65
CA SER A 19 -4.86 -10.04 -10.40
C SER A 19 -5.85 -10.69 -9.44
N THR A 20 -6.42 -9.94 -8.49
CA THR A 20 -7.26 -10.49 -7.41
C THR A 20 -8.62 -9.84 -7.26
N GLY A 21 -8.88 -8.73 -7.95
CA GLY A 21 -10.07 -7.90 -7.73
C GLY A 21 -10.03 -7.06 -6.45
N PHE A 22 -8.91 -7.05 -5.71
CA PHE A 22 -8.78 -6.24 -4.50
C PHE A 22 -8.70 -4.74 -4.83
N ASN A 23 -9.83 -4.05 -4.70
CA ASN A 23 -9.91 -2.60 -4.85
C ASN A 23 -9.66 -1.93 -3.49
N PHE A 24 -8.45 -1.40 -3.29
CA PHE A 24 -8.06 -0.78 -2.03
C PHE A 24 -8.93 0.44 -1.71
N ASN A 25 -9.35 0.56 -0.45
CA ASN A 25 -10.13 1.69 0.04
C ASN A 25 -9.52 2.09 1.39
N VAL A 26 -8.91 3.27 1.42
CA VAL A 26 -8.20 3.76 2.61
C VAL A 26 -9.13 3.94 3.82
N ASN A 27 -10.41 4.25 3.60
CA ASN A 27 -11.38 4.46 4.68
C ASN A 27 -11.78 3.13 5.36
N ARG A 28 -11.53 2.00 4.71
CA ARG A 28 -11.82 0.66 5.24
C ARG A 28 -10.66 0.10 6.07
N PHE A 29 -10.89 -0.12 7.36
CA PHE A 29 -9.85 -0.62 8.28
C PHE A 29 -9.28 -1.97 7.86
N ASP A 30 -10.14 -2.90 7.41
CA ASP A 30 -9.75 -4.21 6.91
C ASP A 30 -8.86 -4.11 5.66
N HIS A 31 -9.12 -3.14 4.78
CA HIS A 31 -8.28 -2.88 3.60
C HIS A 31 -6.90 -2.35 4.00
N ARG A 32 -6.83 -1.39 4.93
CA ARG A 32 -5.54 -0.88 5.46
C ARG A 32 -4.71 -2.00 6.08
N LEU A 33 -5.33 -2.83 6.91
CA LEU A 33 -4.65 -3.97 7.54
C LEU A 33 -4.19 -5.01 6.51
N LYS A 34 -5.01 -5.27 5.47
CA LYS A 34 -4.65 -6.20 4.40
C LYS A 34 -3.48 -5.68 3.57
N LEU A 35 -3.49 -4.40 3.23
CA LEU A 35 -2.41 -3.77 2.46
C LEU A 35 -1.07 -3.83 3.20
N GLN A 36 -1.06 -3.57 4.51
CA GLN A 36 0.13 -3.73 5.36
C GLN A 36 0.76 -5.13 5.23
N LYS A 37 -0.08 -6.18 5.26
CA LYS A 37 0.37 -7.58 5.13
C LYS A 37 0.81 -7.92 3.71
N LEU A 38 0.09 -7.45 2.70
CA LEU A 38 0.42 -7.73 1.29
C LEU A 38 1.75 -7.10 0.88
N VAL A 39 2.02 -5.86 1.32
CA VAL A 39 3.30 -5.19 1.06
C VAL A 39 4.43 -5.90 1.81
N TYR A 40 4.21 -6.31 3.07
CA TYR A 40 5.19 -7.09 3.82
C TYR A 40 5.55 -8.39 3.11
N ILE A 41 4.56 -9.17 2.67
CA ILE A 41 4.77 -10.43 1.92
C ILE A 41 5.50 -10.16 0.60
N ALA A 42 5.07 -9.15 -0.16
CA ALA A 42 5.72 -8.78 -1.42
C ALA A 42 7.20 -8.41 -1.22
N LYS A 43 7.53 -7.65 -0.17
CA LYS A 43 8.91 -7.35 0.23
C LYS A 43 9.68 -8.64 0.54
N SER A 44 9.10 -9.55 1.32
CA SER A 44 9.72 -10.84 1.67
C SER A 44 9.95 -11.75 0.45
N LEU A 45 9.15 -11.62 -0.59
CA LEU A 45 9.30 -12.33 -1.87
C LEU A 45 10.26 -11.64 -2.85
N GLY A 46 10.89 -10.52 -2.44
CA GLY A 46 11.87 -9.81 -3.25
C GLY A 46 11.27 -8.93 -4.34
N VAL A 47 10.00 -8.52 -4.23
CA VAL A 47 9.41 -7.53 -5.15
C VAL A 47 10.20 -6.22 -5.01
N PRO A 48 10.92 -5.79 -6.06
CA PRO A 48 11.87 -4.71 -5.92
C PRO A 48 11.18 -3.39 -5.59
N LYS A 49 11.83 -2.58 -4.76
CA LYS A 49 11.50 -1.18 -4.43
C LYS A 49 10.30 -0.91 -3.50
N LEU A 50 9.64 -1.93 -2.95
CA LEU A 50 8.73 -1.78 -1.79
C LEU A 50 9.53 -1.71 -0.49
N GLU A 51 10.39 -0.68 -0.39
CA GLU A 51 11.30 -0.46 0.74
C GLU A 51 10.57 0.25 1.89
N TYR A 52 9.70 -0.49 2.55
CA TYR A 52 9.09 -0.06 3.81
C TYR A 52 9.69 -0.85 4.97
N ASP A 53 9.98 -0.16 6.06
CA ASP A 53 10.37 -0.82 7.30
C ASP A 53 9.15 -1.23 8.11
N PHE A 54 9.20 -2.43 8.66
CA PHE A 54 8.10 -3.06 9.38
C PHE A 54 8.53 -3.42 10.80
N ASN A 55 7.62 -3.17 11.73
CA ASN A 55 7.70 -3.64 13.11
C ASN A 55 6.53 -4.60 13.39
N LEU A 56 6.63 -5.41 14.45
CA LEU A 56 5.52 -6.24 14.92
C LEU A 56 4.60 -5.42 15.82
N TYR A 57 3.35 -5.27 15.40
CA TYR A 57 2.29 -4.60 16.16
C TYR A 57 1.18 -5.59 16.54
N LEU A 58 0.15 -5.14 17.27
CA LEU A 58 -0.95 -5.98 17.77
C LEU A 58 -1.59 -6.88 16.68
N ARG A 59 -1.60 -6.45 15.41
CA ARG A 59 -2.22 -7.16 14.28
C ARG A 59 -1.22 -7.69 13.25
N GLY A 60 0.04 -7.85 13.66
CA GLY A 60 1.13 -8.36 12.82
C GLY A 60 2.05 -7.25 12.30
N PRO A 61 2.80 -7.53 11.21
CA PRO A 61 3.70 -6.56 10.59
C PRO A 61 2.98 -5.27 10.23
N TYR A 62 3.55 -4.15 10.65
CA TYR A 62 3.03 -2.82 10.39
C TYR A 62 4.17 -1.85 10.07
N SER A 63 3.99 -1.07 9.01
CA SER A 63 4.85 0.03 8.63
C SER A 63 4.10 1.36 8.76
N PRO A 64 4.50 2.24 9.69
CA PRO A 64 3.95 3.59 9.78
C PRO A 64 4.18 4.41 8.50
N GLU A 65 5.30 4.22 7.81
CA GLU A 65 5.61 4.92 6.56
C GLU A 65 4.70 4.48 5.41
N LEU A 66 4.41 3.17 5.30
CA LEU A 66 3.39 2.68 4.37
C LEU A 66 2.02 3.27 4.69
N ALA A 67 1.71 3.43 5.98
CA ALA A 67 0.46 4.02 6.39
C ALA A 67 0.32 5.46 5.95
N ASP A 68 1.32 6.29 6.24
CA ASP A 68 1.40 7.66 5.76
C ASP A 68 1.21 7.71 4.24
N ASP A 69 1.93 6.89 3.49
CA ASP A 69 1.82 6.89 2.03
C ASP A 69 0.44 6.49 1.51
N TYR A 70 -0.19 5.42 2.02
CA TYR A 70 -1.53 5.06 1.52
C TYR A 70 -2.63 6.03 1.96
N TYR A 71 -2.43 6.80 3.05
CA TYR A 71 -3.34 7.89 3.43
C TYR A 71 -3.22 9.06 2.46
N ASN A 72 -1.99 9.46 2.14
CA ASN A 72 -1.72 10.53 1.17
C ASN A 72 -2.06 10.13 -0.28
N LEU A 73 -2.13 8.83 -0.60
CA LEU A 73 -2.66 8.35 -1.89
C LEU A 73 -4.17 8.54 -2.04
N GLY A 74 -4.92 8.34 -0.96
CA GLY A 74 -6.38 8.45 -0.96
C GLY A 74 -6.88 9.90 -1.07
N GLU A 75 -6.12 10.85 -0.56
CA GLU A 75 -6.43 12.28 -0.65
C GLU A 75 -6.17 12.88 -2.05
N GLY A 76 -5.41 12.19 -2.91
CA GLY A 76 -5.09 12.63 -4.28
C GLY A 76 -5.63 11.72 -5.39
N ALA A 77 -6.63 10.88 -5.09
CA ALA A 77 -7.29 9.99 -6.06
C ALA A 77 -8.65 10.50 -6.54
N GLU A 78 -9.13 11.63 -6.02
CA GLU A 78 -10.21 12.42 -6.59
C GLU A 78 -9.63 13.77 -7.08
N ILE A 79 -10.14 14.28 -8.20
CA ILE A 79 -9.59 15.31 -9.14
C ILE A 79 -8.70 14.65 -10.22
N SER A 80 -9.07 14.46 -11.50
CA SER A 80 -10.22 14.88 -12.33
C SER A 80 -10.28 14.01 -13.60
N GLU A 81 -11.41 13.36 -13.89
CA GLU A 81 -11.87 13.15 -15.27
C GLU A 81 -12.89 14.27 -15.53
N ASP A 82 -12.44 15.29 -16.27
CA ASP A 82 -13.15 16.22 -17.16
C ASP A 82 -12.32 17.50 -17.34
#